data_AF-A0A316D630-F1
#
_entry.id   AF-A0A316D630-F1
#
_cell.length_a   1.000
_cell.length_b   1.000
_cell.length_c   1.000
_cell.angle_alpha   90.00
_cell.angle_beta   90.00
_cell.angle_gamma   90.00
#
_symmetry.space_group_name_H-M   'P 1'
#
loop_
_entity.id
_entity.type
_entity.pdbx_description
1 polymer ?
#
loop_
_entity_poly.entity_id
_entity_poly.type
_entity_poly.pdbx_seq_one_letter_code
_entity_poly.pdbx_strand_id
1 'polypeptide(L)'
;MLTPEQRATFSSKWRSLIDAAEDLGWRVRWRRAPDPYYGGFLEFDTLEANIAMATNGGVWGIVICGVKSKYEPMICKTDSEAIATIRRWLNEAEGYKEGAA
;
A
#
# COMPACT_ATOMS: atom_id res chain seq x y z
N MET A 1 -0.86 -2.65 -12.99
CA MET A 1 0.57 -2.67 -12.63
C MET A 1 1.14 -1.32 -12.94
N LEU A 2 2.14 -0.89 -12.18
CA LEU A 2 2.87 0.35 -12.45
C LEU A 2 3.67 0.21 -13.76
N THR A 3 3.77 1.30 -14.51
CA THR A 3 4.73 1.39 -15.63
C THR A 3 6.16 1.45 -15.10
N PRO A 4 7.18 1.06 -15.90
CA PRO A 4 8.58 1.20 -15.51
C PRO A 4 8.95 2.62 -15.07
N GLU A 5 8.41 3.64 -15.74
CA GLU A 5 8.64 5.05 -15.43
C GLU A 5 8.05 5.44 -14.07
N GLN A 6 6.81 5.02 -13.80
CA GLN A 6 6.20 5.22 -12.48
C GLN A 6 6.97 4.47 -11.39
N ARG A 7 7.43 3.25 -11.66
CA ARG A 7 8.17 2.45 -10.70
C ARG A 7 9.51 3.09 -10.35
N ALA A 8 10.16 3.74 -11.31
CA ALA A 8 11.43 4.44 -11.13
C ALA A 8 11.34 5.65 -10.20
N THR A 9 10.15 6.24 -9.98
CA THR A 9 9.99 7.36 -9.04
C THR A 9 9.99 6.94 -7.57
N PHE A 10 9.90 5.64 -7.28
CA PHE A 10 9.88 5.10 -5.93
C PHE A 10 11.29 4.77 -5.42
N SER A 11 11.51 4.98 -4.13
CA SER A 11 12.74 4.54 -3.46
C SER A 11 12.92 3.02 -3.58
N SER A 12 14.15 2.52 -3.35
CA SER A 12 14.42 1.07 -3.38
C SER A 12 13.57 0.29 -2.38
N LYS A 13 13.28 0.85 -1.20
CA LYS A 13 12.43 0.22 -0.18
C LYS A 13 11.00 0.07 -0.64
N TRP A 14 10.44 1.11 -1.26
CA TRP A 14 9.10 1.06 -1.85
C TRP A 14 9.03 0.07 -3.01
N ARG A 15 10.03 0.08 -3.91
CA ARG A 15 10.08 -0.89 -5.01
C ARG A 15 10.10 -2.33 -4.50
N SER A 16 10.89 -2.63 -3.47
CA SER A 16 10.91 -3.95 -2.83
C SER A 16 9.56 -4.36 -2.22
N LEU A 17 8.80 -3.42 -1.64
CA LEU A 17 7.44 -3.68 -1.17
C LEU A 17 6.48 -3.99 -2.33
N ILE A 18 6.58 -3.22 -3.42
CA ILE A 18 5.78 -3.42 -4.62
C ILE A 18 6.08 -4.79 -5.24
N ASP A 19 7.35 -5.15 -5.38
CA ASP A 19 7.79 -6.48 -5.84
C ASP A 19 7.19 -7.60 -4.99
N ALA A 20 7.33 -7.50 -3.66
CA ALA A 20 6.77 -8.49 -2.75
C ALA A 20 5.24 -8.63 -2.88
N ALA A 21 4.51 -7.53 -3.04
CA ALA A 21 3.08 -7.59 -3.25
C ALA A 21 2.72 -8.23 -4.61
N GLU A 22 3.45 -7.89 -5.68
CA GLU A 22 3.23 -8.47 -7.01
C GLU A 22 3.57 -9.97 -7.05
N ASP A 23 4.61 -10.41 -6.32
CA ASP A 23 4.97 -11.82 -6.16
C ASP A 23 3.88 -12.62 -5.42
N LEU A 24 3.14 -11.99 -4.52
CA LEU A 24 1.95 -12.55 -3.86
C LEU A 24 0.69 -12.51 -4.75
N GLY A 25 0.81 -12.05 -5.99
CA GLY A 25 -0.30 -11.94 -6.94
C GLY A 25 -1.19 -10.71 -6.73
N TRP A 26 -0.79 -9.77 -5.87
CA TRP A 26 -1.48 -8.49 -5.74
C TRP A 26 -1.13 -7.60 -6.93
N ARG A 27 -2.09 -6.79 -7.37
CA ARG A 27 -1.89 -5.80 -8.42
C ARG A 27 -1.57 -4.46 -7.78
N VAL A 28 -0.41 -3.91 -8.09
CA VAL A 28 -0.05 -2.57 -7.61
C VAL A 28 -0.30 -1.52 -8.70
N ARG A 29 -0.97 -0.41 -8.36
CA ARG A 29 -1.39 0.63 -9.32
C ARG A 29 -1.26 2.02 -8.74
N TRP A 30 -0.87 2.97 -9.58
CA TRP A 30 -1.04 4.39 -9.26
C TRP A 30 -2.40 4.86 -9.78
N ARG A 31 -3.19 5.50 -8.91
CA ARG A 31 -4.46 6.13 -9.24
C ARG A 31 -4.37 7.62 -9.02
N ARG A 32 -4.97 8.38 -9.92
CA ARG A 32 -5.20 9.80 -9.69
C ARG A 32 -6.32 9.93 -8.67
N ALA A 33 -6.12 10.75 -7.64
CA ALA A 33 -7.19 11.03 -6.69
C ALA A 33 -8.26 11.88 -7.38
N PRO A 34 -9.55 11.63 -7.12
CA PRO A 34 -10.62 12.51 -7.57
C PRO A 34 -10.56 13.86 -6.86
N ASP A 35 -10.01 13.89 -5.64
CA ASP A 35 -9.81 15.09 -4.85
C ASP A 35 -8.52 15.82 -5.29
N PRO A 36 -8.59 17.12 -5.63
CA PRO A 36 -7.44 17.90 -6.09
C PRO A 36 -6.34 18.10 -5.02
N TYR A 37 -6.63 17.89 -3.73
CA TYR A 37 -5.65 17.99 -2.65
C TYR A 37 -4.67 16.83 -2.62
N TYR A 38 -4.99 15.71 -3.27
CA TYR A 38 -4.10 14.55 -3.37
C TYR A 38 -3.65 14.40 -4.83
N GLY A 39 -2.34 14.44 -5.08
CA GLY A 39 -1.79 14.23 -6.44
C GLY A 39 -2.10 12.83 -7.01
N GLY A 40 -2.42 11.89 -6.13
CA GLY A 40 -2.80 10.51 -6.42
C GLY A 40 -2.58 9.61 -5.21
N PHE A 41 -2.83 8.33 -5.40
CA PHE A 41 -2.63 7.32 -4.39
C PHE A 41 -2.15 6.01 -5.01
N LEU A 42 -1.36 5.26 -4.24
CA LEU A 42 -0.90 3.93 -4.58
C LEU A 42 -1.92 2.92 -4.06
N GLU A 43 -2.36 2.00 -4.91
CA GLU A 43 -3.28 0.90 -4.61
C GLU A 43 -2.55 -0.44 -4.70
N PHE A 44 -2.76 -1.31 -3.71
CA PHE A 44 -2.39 -2.72 -3.72
C PHE A 44 -3.69 -3.53 -3.70
N ASP A 45 -4.03 -4.20 -4.79
CA ASP A 45 -5.35 -4.80 -4.99
C ASP A 45 -5.29 -6.32 -5.17
N THR A 46 -6.23 -7.03 -4.57
CA THR A 46 -6.63 -8.41 -4.91
C THR A 46 -8.05 -8.41 -5.49
N LEU A 47 -8.63 -9.59 -5.70
CA LEU A 47 -10.06 -9.71 -6.00
C LEU A 47 -10.96 -9.37 -4.80
N GLU A 48 -10.42 -9.46 -3.57
CA GLU A 48 -11.19 -9.42 -2.33
C GLU A 48 -10.87 -8.20 -1.44
N ALA A 49 -9.72 -7.57 -1.64
CA ALA A 49 -9.27 -6.44 -0.83
C ALA A 49 -8.44 -5.45 -1.65
N ASN A 50 -8.37 -4.22 -1.17
CA ASN A 50 -7.41 -3.23 -1.62
C ASN A 50 -6.82 -2.45 -0.45
N ILE A 51 -5.53 -2.11 -0.54
CA ILE A 51 -4.86 -1.15 0.33
C ILE A 51 -4.59 0.09 -0.52
N ALA A 52 -5.20 1.21 -0.18
CA ALA A 52 -5.00 2.50 -0.84
C ALA A 52 -4.20 3.44 0.06
N MET A 53 -3.26 4.18 -0.52
CA MET A 53 -2.44 5.12 0.24
C MET A 53 -2.12 6.41 -0.49
N ALA A 54 -2.26 7.53 0.21
CA ALA A 54 -1.91 8.84 -0.29
C ALA A 54 -0.94 9.53 0.68
N THR A 55 -0.06 10.37 0.14
CA THR A 55 0.75 11.30 0.94
C THR A 55 0.16 12.70 0.83
N ASN A 56 0.04 13.39 1.95
CA ASN A 56 -0.32 14.80 2.01
C ASN A 56 0.57 15.50 3.03
N GLY A 57 1.37 16.47 2.59
CA GLY A 57 2.28 17.23 3.47
C GLY A 57 3.33 16.38 4.18
N GLY A 58 3.79 15.26 3.58
CA GLY A 58 4.76 14.35 4.19
C GLY A 58 4.16 13.33 5.16
N VAL A 59 2.84 13.31 5.29
CA VAL A 59 2.10 12.35 6.10
C VAL A 59 1.37 11.36 5.19
N TRP A 60 1.50 10.08 5.48
CA TRP A 60 0.83 9.00 4.76
C TRP A 60 -0.51 8.67 5.42
N GLY A 61 -1.59 8.79 4.66
CA GLY A 61 -2.87 8.17 4.99
C GLY A 61 -2.98 6.83 4.28
N ILE A 62 -3.19 5.75 5.02
CA ILE A 62 -3.30 4.39 4.49
C ILE A 62 -4.64 3.80 4.90
N VAL A 63 -5.35 3.22 3.95
CA VAL A 63 -6.65 2.61 4.15
C VAL A 63 -6.62 1.21 3.56
N ILE A 64 -7.02 0.22 4.34
CA ILE A 64 -7.40 -1.10 3.83
C ILE A 64 -8.92 -1.15 3.65
N CYS A 65 -9.37 -1.79 2.57
CA CYS A 65 -10.76 -2.00 2.21
C CYS A 65 -10.89 -3.45 1.73
N GLY A 66 -11.94 -4.18 2.10
CA GLY A 66 -12.15 -5.56 1.64
C GLY A 66 -13.59 -6.05 1.82
N VAL A 67 -13.90 -7.27 1.35
CA VAL A 67 -15.28 -7.86 1.37
C VAL A 67 -15.90 -7.97 2.78
N LYS A 68 -15.11 -7.76 3.84
CA LYS A 68 -15.57 -7.63 5.24
C LYS A 68 -15.33 -6.24 5.87
N SER A 69 -15.30 -5.18 5.07
CA SER A 69 -15.45 -3.78 5.52
C SER A 69 -14.56 -3.34 6.69
N LYS A 70 -13.34 -3.86 6.80
CA LYS A 70 -12.36 -3.33 7.75
C LYS A 70 -11.81 -2.05 7.17
N TYR A 71 -12.38 -0.92 7.57
CA TYR A 71 -11.81 0.40 7.32
C TYR A 71 -10.89 0.74 8.50
N GLU A 72 -9.58 0.57 8.30
CA GLU A 72 -8.57 0.92 9.30
C GLU A 72 -7.70 2.06 8.76
N PRO A 73 -8.05 3.33 9.05
CA PRO A 73 -7.24 4.47 8.64
C PRO A 73 -5.99 4.55 9.52
N MET A 74 -4.83 4.54 8.88
CA MET A 74 -3.53 4.68 9.53
C MET A 74 -2.86 5.96 9.05
N ILE A 75 -2.34 6.75 9.99
CA ILE A 75 -1.55 7.94 9.71
C ILE A 75 -0.10 7.64 10.06
N CYS A 76 0.77 7.58 9.05
CA CYS A 76 2.21 7.37 9.22
C CYS A 76 2.95 8.67 8.91
N LYS A 77 3.98 8.99 9.69
CA LYS A 77 4.80 10.21 9.51
C LYS A 77 6.07 9.95 8.72
N THR A 78 6.40 8.68 8.49
CA THR A 78 7.57 8.28 7.74
C THR A 78 7.26 7.17 6.75
N ASP A 79 8.07 7.08 5.69
CA ASP A 79 8.02 5.97 4.74
C ASP A 79 8.22 4.61 5.43
N SER A 80 9.09 4.54 6.44
CA SER A 80 9.36 3.29 7.17
C SER A 80 8.12 2.77 7.89
N GLU A 81 7.37 3.65 8.58
CA GLU A 81 6.11 3.31 9.25
C GLU A 81 5.04 2.88 8.24
N ALA A 82 4.94 3.60 7.12
CA ALA A 82 3.99 3.28 6.06
C ALA A 82 4.26 1.90 5.44
N ILE A 83 5.52 1.64 5.09
CA ILE A 83 5.96 0.36 4.54
C ILE A 83 5.74 -0.77 5.56
N ALA A 84 6.08 -0.58 6.83
CA ALA A 84 5.87 -1.58 7.87
C ALA A 84 4.38 -1.92 8.04
N THR A 85 3.51 -0.91 7.99
CA THR A 85 2.05 -1.09 8.08
C THR A 85 1.52 -1.94 6.92
N ILE A 86 1.93 -1.64 5.69
CA ILE A 86 1.50 -2.42 4.52
C ILE A 86 2.05 -3.85 4.59
N ARG A 87 3.31 -4.03 4.95
CA ARG A 87 3.90 -5.37 5.12
C ARG A 87 3.13 -6.21 6.13
N ARG A 88 2.76 -5.63 7.27
CA ARG A 88 1.92 -6.31 8.26
C ARG A 88 0.61 -6.79 7.63
N TRP A 89 -0.09 -5.94 6.87
CA TRP A 89 -1.35 -6.33 6.24
C TRP A 89 -1.18 -7.34 5.09
N LEU A 90 -0.12 -7.23 4.29
CA LEU A 90 0.21 -8.25 3.29
C LEU A 90 0.44 -9.61 3.96
N ASN A 91 1.20 -9.64 5.07
CA ASN A 91 1.42 -10.85 5.86
C ASN A 91 0.11 -11.41 6.45
N GLU A 92 -0.74 -10.55 7.02
CA GLU A 92 -2.04 -10.97 7.57
C GLU A 92 -2.96 -11.56 6.49
N ALA A 93 -2.96 -11.02 5.27
CA ALA A 93 -3.78 -11.50 4.17
C ALA A 93 -3.34 -12.89 3.66
N GLU A 94 -2.04 -13.18 3.69
CA GLU A 94 -1.48 -14.50 3.37
C GLU A 94 -1.69 -15.53 4.50
N GLY A 95 -2.32 -15.14 5.61
CA GLY A 95 -2.42 -15.99 6.81
C GLY A 95 -1.09 -16.14 7.55
N TYR A 96 -0.08 -15.36 7.18
CA TYR A 96 1.21 -15.31 7.86
C TYR A 96 1.05 -14.50 9.16
N LYS A 97 0.81 -15.21 10.27
CA LYS A 97 0.97 -14.62 11.60
C LYS A 97 2.46 -14.55 11.87
N GLU A 98 3.00 -13.35 11.91
CA GLU A 98 4.35 -13.11 12.42
C GLU A 98 4.44 -13.79 13.80
N GLY A 99 5.23 -14.87 13.88
CA GLY A 99 5.38 -15.62 15.10
C GLY A 99 5.93 -14.69 16.16
N ALA A 100 5.23 -14.60 17.30
CA ALA A 100 5.72 -13.91 18.47
C ALA A 100 7.13 -14.44 18.79
N ALA A 101 8.14 -13.57 18.64
CA ALA A 101 9.47 -13.78 19.17
C ALA A 101 9.49 -13.36 20.65
#